data_AF-A0A7I0HMD9-F1
#
_entry.id   AF-A0A7I0HMD9-F1
#
_cell.length_a   1.000
_cell.length_b   1.000
_cell.length_c   1.000
_cell.angle_alpha   90.00
_cell.angle_beta   90.00
_cell.angle_gamma   90.00
#
_symmetry.space_group_name_H-M   'P 1'
#
loop_
_entity.id
_entity.type
_entity.pdbx_description
1 polymer ?
#
loop_
_entity_poly.entity_id
_entity_poly.type
_entity_poly.pdbx_seq_one_letter_code
_entity_poly.pdbx_strand_id
1 'polypeptide(L)' 'MNMLISKDEKIKTSSVFVASRILKMFHNSNKQRISIFDISKELKKENITHYRQILFGLMFLYSVGIIDFEEPYIRIIND' A
#
# COMPACT_ATOMS: atom_id res chain seq x y z
N MET A 1 30.40 19.63 5.35
CA MET A 1 30.15 18.25 4.89
C MET A 1 28.89 18.26 4.06
N ASN A 2 28.98 18.03 2.75
CA ASN A 2 27.78 17.87 1.91
C ASN A 2 27.17 16.50 2.21
N MET A 3 25.96 16.52 2.78
CA MET A 3 25.22 15.30 3.06
C MET A 3 24.53 14.87 1.74
N LEU A 4 24.91 13.71 1.19
CA LEU A 4 24.39 13.20 -0.09
C LEU A 4 22.95 12.69 -0.01
N ILE A 5 22.42 12.52 1.21
CA ILE A 5 21.11 11.92 1.48
C ILE A 5 20.34 12.87 2.40
N SER A 6 19.13 13.26 1.98
CA SER A 6 18.23 14.07 2.79
C SER A 6 17.69 13.25 3.97
N LYS A 7 17.76 13.81 5.19
CA LYS A 7 17.16 13.22 6.40
C LYS A 7 15.75 13.75 6.67
N ASP A 8 15.31 14.73 5.89
CA ASP A 8 13.99 15.39 6.02
C ASP A 8 12.90 14.68 5.21
N GLU A 9 13.28 13.67 4.42
CA GLU A 9 12.33 12.88 3.65
C GLU A 9 11.37 12.11 4.56
N LYS A 10 10.07 12.18 4.26
CA LYS A 10 9.04 11.41 4.95
C LYS A 10 9.05 9.95 4.45
N ILE A 11 10.07 9.18 4.82
CA ILE A 11 10.29 7.77 4.42
C ILE A 11 9.06 6.89 4.72
N LYS A 12 8.33 7.20 5.81
CA LYS A 12 7.08 6.53 6.22
C LYS A 12 5.92 6.65 5.22
N THR A 13 6.12 7.39 4.13
CA THR A 13 5.14 7.54 3.05
C THR A 13 5.63 7.00 1.70
N SER A 14 6.84 6.45 1.66
CA SER A 14 7.38 5.83 0.44
C SER A 14 6.58 4.57 0.07
N SER A 15 6.50 4.26 -1.22
CA SER A 15 5.83 3.06 -1.73
C SER A 15 6.37 1.78 -1.10
N VAL A 16 7.70 1.69 -0.90
CA VAL A 16 8.37 0.54 -0.27
C VAL A 16 7.94 0.39 1.20
N PHE A 17 7.87 1.50 1.95
CA PHE A 17 7.40 1.45 3.33
C PHE A 17 5.95 0.97 3.40
N VAL A 18 5.07 1.53 2.56
CA VAL A 18 3.65 1.13 2.51
C VAL A 18 3.51 -0.34 2.12
N ALA A 19 4.25 -0.79 1.11
CA ALA A 19 4.29 -2.18 0.67
C ALA A 19 4.70 -3.13 1.81
N SER A 20 5.72 -2.77 2.59
CA SER A 20 6.15 -3.57 3.75
C SER A 20 5.04 -3.70 4.82
N ARG A 21 4.24 -2.64 5.01
CA ARG A 21 3.09 -2.66 5.93
C ARG A 21 1.98 -3.56 5.43
N ILE A 22 1.67 -3.49 4.14
CA ILE A 22 0.70 -4.39 3.50
C ILE A 22 1.11 -5.85 3.71
N LEU A 23 2.37 -6.21 3.44
CA LEU A 23 2.86 -7.58 3.65
C LEU A 23 2.79 -8.02 5.11
N LYS A 24 3.07 -7.11 6.05
CA LYS A 24 2.91 -7.39 7.47
C LYS A 24 1.46 -7.71 7.85
N MET A 25 0.47 -7.11 7.18
CA MET A 25 -0.94 -7.46 7.39
C MET A 25 -1.25 -8.89 6.95
N PHE A 26 -0.73 -9.34 5.80
CA PHE A 26 -0.84 -10.74 5.35
C PHE A 26 -0.21 -11.70 6.37
N HIS A 27 1.01 -11.39 6.82
CA HIS A 27 1.71 -12.20 7.81
C HIS A 27 0.95 -12.30 9.14
N ASN A 28 0.45 -11.17 9.66
CA ASN A 28 -0.23 -11.13 10.97
C ASN A 28 -1.63 -11.76 10.94
N SER A 29 -2.33 -11.68 9.81
CA SER A 29 -3.70 -12.22 9.70
C SER A 29 -3.74 -13.69 9.31
N ASN A 30 -2.63 -14.26 8.84
CA ASN A 30 -2.53 -15.61 8.26
C ASN A 30 -3.59 -15.85 7.15
N LYS A 31 -3.99 -14.78 6.45
CA LYS A 31 -4.95 -14.82 5.34
C LYS A 31 -4.19 -14.76 4.03
N GLN A 32 -4.69 -15.48 3.02
CA GLN A 32 -4.19 -15.39 1.65
C GLN A 32 -4.83 -14.24 0.86
N ARG A 33 -5.96 -13.70 1.35
CA ARG A 33 -6.72 -12.62 0.72
C ARG A 33 -7.03 -11.53 1.74
N ILE A 34 -6.79 -10.28 1.35
CA ILE A 34 -7.17 -9.10 2.13
C ILE A 34 -7.84 -8.11 1.18
N SER A 35 -8.99 -7.59 1.58
CA SER A 35 -9.69 -6.54 0.82
C SER A 35 -8.86 -5.26 0.76
N ILE A 36 -8.84 -4.59 -0.41
CA ILE A 36 -8.20 -3.27 -0.55
C ILE A 36 -8.79 -2.24 0.43
N PHE A 37 -10.06 -2.40 0.82
CA PHE A 37 -10.70 -1.55 1.82
C PHE A 37 -10.16 -1.80 3.22
N ASP A 38 -9.88 -3.06 3.58
CA ASP A 38 -9.26 -3.41 4.86
C ASP A 38 -7.82 -2.92 4.93
N ILE A 39 -7.07 -3.06 3.84
CA ILE A 39 -5.73 -2.48 3.68
C ILE A 39 -5.77 -0.98 3.91
N SER A 40 -6.66 -0.27 3.22
CA SER A 40 -6.83 1.18 3.37
C SER A 40 -7.20 1.58 4.80
N LYS A 41 -8.10 0.82 5.44
CA LYS A 41 -8.53 1.08 6.82
C LYS A 41 -7.38 0.93 7.82
N GLU A 42 -6.55 -0.10 7.67
CA GLU A 42 -5.43 -0.33 8.59
C GLU A 42 -4.32 0.71 8.40
N LEU A 43 -3.97 1.01 7.15
CA LEU A 43 -2.95 2.02 6.82
C LEU A 43 -3.32 3.42 7.32
N LYS A 44 -4.62 3.77 7.35
CA LYS A 44 -5.09 5.02 7.95
C LYS A 44 -4.77 5.14 9.44
N LYS A 45 -4.78 4.02 10.20
CA LYS A 45 -4.39 4.02 11.62
C LYS A 45 -2.91 4.36 11.80
N GLU A 46 -2.08 4.10 10.79
CA GLU A 46 -0.65 4.45 10.76
C GLU A 46 -0.38 5.83 10.13
N ASN A 47 -1.41 6.67 9.94
CA ASN A 47 -1.35 7.98 9.27
C ASN A 47 -1.00 7.94 7.77
N ILE A 48 -1.15 6.78 7.11
CA ILE A 48 -1.05 6.65 5.65
C ILE A 48 -2.45 6.85 5.07
N THR A 49 -2.82 8.10 4.83
CA THR A 49 -4.19 8.49 4.45
C THR A 49 -4.35 8.84 2.98
N HIS A 50 -3.26 9.15 2.27
CA HIS A 50 -3.32 9.53 0.87
C HIS A 50 -3.43 8.31 -0.05
N TYR A 51 -4.46 8.29 -0.91
CA TYR A 51 -4.71 7.17 -1.81
C TYR A 51 -3.50 6.79 -2.68
N ARG A 52 -2.71 7.79 -3.13
CA ARG A 52 -1.53 7.57 -3.98
C ARG A 52 -0.48 6.69 -3.30
N GLN A 53 -0.29 6.85 -1.99
CA GLN A 53 0.68 6.07 -1.24
C GLN A 53 0.27 4.59 -1.21
N ILE A 54 -1.02 4.33 -0.95
CA ILE A 54 -1.60 2.98 -0.94
C ILE A 54 -1.53 2.37 -2.33
N LEU A 55 -1.94 3.11 -3.36
CA LEU A 55 -1.90 2.68 -4.75
C LEU A 55 -0.48 2.31 -5.17
N PHE A 56 0.52 3.16 -4.90
CA PHE A 56 1.91 2.86 -5.26
C PHE A 56 2.50 1.69 -4.45
N GLY A 57 2.12 1.51 -3.19
CA GLY A 57 2.51 0.32 -2.42
C GLY A 57 1.96 -0.96 -3.03
N LEU A 58 0.69 -0.97 -3.42
CA LEU A 58 0.04 -2.10 -4.09
C LEU A 58 0.65 -2.35 -5.48
N MET A 59 0.81 -1.31 -6.29
CA MET A 59 1.41 -1.43 -7.63
C MET A 59 2.88 -1.89 -7.57
N PHE A 60 3.64 -1.46 -6.56
CA PHE A 60 4.99 -1.96 -6.34
C PHE A 60 4.97 -3.47 -6.10
N LEU A 61 4.15 -3.95 -5.15
CA LEU A 61 4.03 -5.39 -4.85
C LEU A 61 3.56 -6.20 -6.05
N TYR A 62 2.62 -5.66 -6.82
CA TYR A 62 2.13 -6.28 -8.06
C TYR A 62 3.23 -6.38 -9.12
N SER A 63 3.99 -5.28 -9.34
CA SER A 63 5.05 -5.24 -10.36
C SER A 63 6.19 -6.24 -10.11
N VAL A 64 6.42 -6.64 -8.86
CA VAL A 64 7.43 -7.62 -8.48
C VAL A 64 6.85 -9.03 -8.27
N GLY A 65 5.57 -9.23 -8.58
CA GLY A 65 4.91 -10.54 -8.53
C GLY A 65 4.62 -11.07 -7.12
N ILE A 66 4.56 -10.21 -6.10
CA ILE A 66 4.28 -10.63 -4.72
C ILE A 66 2.77 -10.74 -4.45
N ILE A 67 1.96 -9.91 -5.11
CA ILE A 67 0.49 -9.95 -4.99
C ILE A 67 -0.13 -9.98 -6.37
N ASP A 68 -1.37 -10.47 -6.44
CA ASP A 68 -2.24 -10.35 -7.60
C ASP A 68 -3.57 -9.70 -7.19
N PHE A 69 -4.30 -9.16 -8.15
CA PHE A 69 -5.63 -8.59 -7.96
C PHE A 69 -6.68 -9.53 -8.54
N GLU A 70 -7.46 -10.20 -7.70
CA GLU A 70 -8.48 -11.15 -8.18
C GLU A 70 -9.75 -10.45 -8.70
N GLU A 71 -10.19 -9.32 -8.13
CA GLU A 71 -11.45 -8.68 -8.54
C GLU A 71 -11.46 -7.15 -8.33
N PRO A 72 -11.64 -6.37 -9.40
CA PRO A 72 -12.20 -5.03 -9.28
C PRO A 72 -13.26 -4.78 -10.35
N TYR A 73 -14.49 -5.26 -10.15
CA TYR A 73 -15.59 -4.86 -11.03
C TYR A 73 -15.92 -3.39 -10.78
N ILE A 74 -15.61 -2.53 -11.76
CA ILE A 74 -15.99 -1.12 -11.77
C ILE A 74 -17.27 -1.01 -12.61
N ARG A 75 -18.34 -0.45 -12.03
CA ARG A 75 -19.61 -0.22 -12.72
C ARG A 75 -19.95 1.28 -12.70
N ILE A 76 -20.38 1.80 -13.84
CA ILE A 76 -20.95 3.15 -13.97
C ILE A 76 -22.40 3.10 -13.46
N ILE A 77 -22.78 4.04 -12.60
CA ILE A 77 -24.10 4.03 -11.96
C ILE A 77 -25.11 4.92 -12.71
N ASN A 78 -24.67 5.76 -13.65
CA ASN A 78 -25.52 6.64 -14.45
C ASN A 78 -25.08 6.67 -15.92
N ASP A 79 -25.96 6.19 -16.81
CA ASP A 79 -25.99 6.51 -18.24
C ASP A 79 -27.19 7.43 -18.53
#